data_AF-A0A954EB22-F1
#
_entry.id   AF-A0A954EB22-F1
#
_cell.length_a   1.000
_cell.length_b   1.000
_cell.length_c   1.000
_cell.angle_alpha   90.00
_cell.angle_beta   90.00
_cell.angle_gamma   90.00
#
_symmetry.space_group_name_H-M   'P 1'
#
loop_
_entity.id
_entity.type
_entity.pdbx_description
1 polymer ?
#
loop_
_entity_poly.entity_id
_entity_poly.type
_entity_poly.pdbx_seq_one_letter_code
_entity_poly.pdbx_strand_id
1 'polypeptide(L)'
;MNGTETSRMAWFACGLVGGLMISYFWPSEPALAVDRDAGGSKFMIETVRTGVVNSSDAVFVLDFLTGRLFGASVNPQTRKFNQFYFRSILPDFELAPDSRPSFVMSSGLLNIATRGASLKQPSQGGLFIAELTSGKVVAYAFPYTMNPRMEAPEPISIVDSFQFRQAVQ
;
A
#
# COMPACT_ATOMS: atom_id res chain seq x y z
N MET A 1 -41.16 -2.80 53.47
CA MET A 1 -40.89 -2.70 52.02
C MET A 1 -39.55 -1.97 51.89
N ASN A 2 -38.51 -2.57 51.28
CA ASN A 2 -37.24 -1.92 50.85
C ASN A 2 -36.21 -2.92 50.27
N GLY A 3 -36.33 -4.23 50.52
CA GLY A 3 -35.29 -5.20 50.10
C GLY A 3 -35.17 -5.47 48.59
N THR A 4 -36.22 -5.20 47.81
CA THR A 4 -36.23 -5.47 46.36
C THR A 4 -35.59 -4.35 45.53
N GLU A 5 -35.61 -3.10 46.02
CA GLU A 5 -35.03 -1.95 45.32
C GLU A 5 -33.50 -1.91 45.46
N THR A 6 -32.97 -2.24 46.65
CA THR A 6 -31.52 -2.29 46.91
C THR A 6 -30.83 -3.36 46.05
N SER A 7 -31.47 -4.52 45.86
CA SER A 7 -30.92 -5.60 45.02
C SER A 7 -30.85 -5.21 43.55
N ARG A 8 -31.89 -4.55 43.02
CA ARG A 8 -31.89 -4.07 41.62
C ARG A 8 -30.82 -3.02 41.37
N MET A 9 -30.63 -2.10 42.31
CA MET A 9 -29.62 -1.06 42.19
C MET A 9 -28.19 -1.63 42.30
N ALA A 10 -27.97 -2.65 43.14
CA ALA A 10 -26.71 -3.36 43.23
C ALA A 10 -26.37 -4.10 41.92
N TRP A 11 -27.34 -4.78 41.31
CA TRP A 11 -27.15 -5.44 40.01
C TRP A 11 -26.81 -4.44 38.89
N PHE A 12 -27.46 -3.27 38.89
CA PHE A 12 -27.15 -2.22 37.94
C PHE A 12 -25.72 -1.69 38.11
N ALA A 13 -25.30 -1.43 39.35
CA ALA A 13 -23.94 -0.96 39.65
C ALA A 13 -22.88 -2.00 39.24
N CYS A 14 -23.10 -3.28 39.55
CA CYS A 14 -22.22 -4.35 39.13
C CYS A 14 -22.12 -4.47 37.60
N GLY A 15 -23.25 -4.37 36.88
CA GLY A 15 -23.26 -4.40 35.42
C GLY A 15 -22.52 -3.21 34.80
N LEU A 16 -22.70 -2.01 35.34
CA LEU A 16 -22.03 -0.80 34.87
C LEU A 16 -20.51 -0.87 35.08
N VAL A 17 -20.06 -1.26 36.28
CA VAL A 17 -18.63 -1.42 36.57
C VAL A 17 -18.02 -2.54 35.72
N GLY A 18 -18.72 -3.68 35.58
CA GLY A 18 -18.28 -4.79 34.73
C GLY A 18 -18.14 -4.38 33.26
N GLY A 19 -19.12 -3.63 32.73
CA GLY A 19 -19.08 -3.14 31.35
C GLY A 19 -17.93 -2.18 31.08
N LEU A 20 -17.66 -1.25 32.01
CA LEU A 20 -16.54 -0.31 31.90
C LEU A 20 -15.19 -1.01 31.95
N MET A 21 -15.04 -2.02 32.82
CA MET A 21 -13.81 -2.81 32.90
C MET A 21 -13.58 -3.60 31.59
N ILE A 22 -14.61 -4.25 31.05
CA ILE A 22 -14.50 -4.98 29.78
C ILE A 22 -14.15 -4.03 28.62
N SER A 23 -14.76 -2.84 28.56
CA SER A 23 -14.43 -1.83 27.55
C SER A 23 -12.99 -1.32 27.66
N TYR A 24 -12.43 -1.26 28.87
CA TYR A 24 -11.05 -0.82 29.08
C TYR A 24 -10.03 -1.88 28.63
N PHE A 25 -10.34 -3.15 28.86
CA PHE A 25 -9.51 -4.28 28.41
C PHE A 25 -9.81 -4.73 26.98
N TRP A 26 -10.78 -4.09 26.30
CA TRP A 26 -11.12 -4.44 24.93
C TRP A 26 -9.99 -4.00 24.00
N PRO A 27 -9.33 -4.92 23.27
CA PRO A 27 -8.28 -4.56 22.34
C PRO A 27 -8.88 -3.69 21.23
N SER A 28 -8.51 -2.41 21.22
CA SER A 28 -8.76 -1.53 20.08
C SER A 28 -7.64 -1.75 19.07
N GLU A 29 -7.86 -2.71 18.19
CA GLU A 29 -6.96 -2.90 17.06
C GLU A 29 -7.21 -1.76 16.06
N PRO A 30 -6.23 -0.88 15.79
CA PRO A 30 -6.41 0.15 14.78
C PRO A 30 -6.69 -0.56 13.46
N ALA A 31 -7.83 -0.27 12.84
CA ALA A 31 -8.13 -0.74 11.50
C ALA A 31 -7.16 -0.05 10.53
N LEU A 32 -5.98 -0.65 10.34
CA LEU A 32 -5.02 -0.26 9.33
C LEU A 32 -5.54 -0.72 7.97
N ALA A 33 -6.52 -0.01 7.43
CA ALA A 33 -6.85 -0.14 6.02
C ALA A 33 -5.73 0.54 5.23
N VAL A 34 -4.66 -0.20 4.93
CA VAL A 34 -3.51 0.33 4.18
C VAL A 34 -3.90 0.60 2.74
N ASP A 35 -4.82 -0.18 2.15
CA ASP A 35 -5.33 0.05 0.80
C ASP A 35 -6.76 -0.48 0.64
N ARG A 36 -7.58 0.26 -0.13
CA ARG A 36 -8.99 -0.06 -0.41
C ARG A 36 -9.25 0.17 -1.89
N ASP A 37 -9.41 -0.90 -2.66
CA ASP A 37 -10.02 -0.80 -3.97
C ASP A 37 -11.53 -1.07 -3.86
N ALA A 38 -12.34 -0.19 -4.47
CA ALA A 38 -13.76 -0.38 -4.61
C ALA A 38 -14.01 -0.79 -6.06
N GLY A 39 -14.35 -2.06 -6.28
CA GLY A 39 -14.58 -2.65 -7.62
C GLY A 39 -15.45 -1.74 -8.49
N GLY A 40 -14.82 -1.07 -9.45
CA GLY A 40 -15.42 -0.01 -10.27
C GLY A 40 -14.57 1.26 -10.43
N SER A 41 -13.44 1.36 -9.73
CA SER A 41 -12.48 2.46 -9.87
C SER A 41 -11.76 2.40 -11.24
N LYS A 42 -11.42 3.55 -11.82
CA LYS A 42 -10.61 3.65 -13.06
C LYS A 42 -9.11 3.68 -12.79
N PHE A 43 -8.76 3.91 -11.53
CA PHE A 43 -7.41 4.01 -11.04
C PHE A 43 -7.39 3.51 -9.60
N MET A 44 -6.22 3.07 -9.18
CA MET A 44 -5.94 2.67 -7.81
C MET A 44 -4.77 3.48 -7.29
N ILE A 45 -4.78 3.75 -5.99
CA ILE A 45 -3.76 4.53 -5.31
C ILE A 45 -3.27 3.75 -4.11
N GLU A 46 -1.96 3.72 -3.92
CA GLU A 46 -1.34 3.09 -2.76
C GLU A 46 -0.17 3.89 -2.21
N THR A 47 0.08 3.73 -0.91
CA THR A 47 1.23 4.31 -0.23
C THR A 47 2.31 3.25 -0.03
N VAL A 48 3.57 3.60 -0.29
CA VAL A 48 4.70 2.68 -0.15
C VAL A 48 5.78 3.30 0.70
N ARG A 49 6.25 2.53 1.68
CA ARG A 49 7.30 2.96 2.60
C ARG A 49 8.63 3.09 1.86
N THR A 50 9.23 4.26 1.92
CA THR A 50 10.56 4.52 1.35
C THR A 50 11.67 3.85 2.17
N GLY A 51 11.44 3.64 3.47
CA GLY A 51 12.28 2.81 4.33
C GLY A 51 13.44 3.53 5.03
N VAL A 52 13.50 4.85 4.94
CA VAL A 52 14.52 5.62 5.64
C VAL A 52 13.94 6.14 6.96
N VAL A 53 14.76 6.16 8.02
CA VAL A 53 14.30 6.68 9.32
C VAL A 53 13.89 8.15 9.12
N ASN A 54 12.68 8.51 9.56
CA ASN A 54 12.06 9.83 9.38
C ASN A 54 11.81 10.25 7.91
N SER A 55 11.68 9.31 6.97
CA SER A 55 11.24 9.63 5.61
C SER A 55 9.72 9.62 5.45
N SER A 56 9.27 10.29 4.39
CA SER A 56 7.87 10.25 3.96
C SER A 56 7.63 9.05 3.04
N ASP A 57 6.41 8.53 3.06
CA ASP A 57 5.97 7.50 2.12
C ASP A 57 5.91 8.05 0.68
N ALA A 58 6.10 7.15 -0.26
CA ALA A 58 5.80 7.40 -1.66
C ALA A 58 4.34 7.06 -1.93
N VAL A 59 3.71 7.77 -2.86
CA VAL A 59 2.35 7.52 -3.32
C VAL A 59 2.41 7.08 -4.77
N PHE A 60 1.70 6.01 -5.12
CA PHE A 60 1.62 5.49 -6.47
C PHE A 60 0.18 5.42 -6.93
N VAL A 61 -0.05 5.76 -8.19
CA VAL A 61 -1.33 5.70 -8.88
C VAL A 61 -1.17 4.83 -10.11
N LEU A 62 -2.00 3.80 -10.21
CA LEU A 62 -2.13 2.96 -11.38
C LEU A 62 -3.41 3.34 -12.13
N ASP A 63 -3.27 3.76 -13.39
CA ASP A 63 -4.39 3.97 -14.31
C ASP A 63 -4.69 2.68 -15.07
N PHE A 64 -5.89 2.12 -14.91
CA PHE A 64 -6.29 0.86 -15.56
C PHE A 64 -6.53 1.00 -17.05
N LEU A 65 -6.88 2.20 -17.54
CA LEU A 65 -7.15 2.42 -18.95
C LEU A 65 -5.86 2.43 -19.78
N THR A 66 -4.81 3.05 -19.25
CA THR A 66 -3.54 3.22 -19.95
C THR A 66 -2.46 2.24 -19.49
N GLY A 67 -2.69 1.54 -18.38
CA GLY A 67 -1.67 0.74 -17.69
C GLY A 67 -0.47 1.58 -17.26
N ARG A 68 -0.67 2.89 -17.01
CA ARG A 68 0.39 3.77 -16.56
C ARG A 68 0.43 3.77 -15.03
N LEU A 69 1.56 3.32 -14.51
CA LEU A 69 1.94 3.46 -13.12
C LEU A 69 2.75 4.75 -12.96
N PHE A 70 2.28 5.64 -12.11
CA PHE A 70 2.95 6.90 -11.79
C PHE A 70 3.03 7.10 -10.29
N GLY A 71 4.17 7.54 -9.78
CA GLY A 71 4.34 7.76 -8.36
C GLY A 71 5.15 9.00 -8.03
N ALA A 72 5.07 9.41 -6.77
CA ALA A 72 5.87 10.50 -6.25
C ALA A 72 6.14 10.32 -4.75
N SER A 73 7.29 10.75 -4.28
CA SER A 73 7.58 10.84 -2.84
C SER A 73 7.71 12.29 -2.39
N VAL A 74 7.23 12.56 -1.18
CA VAL A 74 7.37 13.88 -0.55
C VAL A 74 8.75 13.99 0.08
N ASN A 75 9.41 15.13 -0.12
CA ASN A 75 10.60 15.47 0.64
C ASN A 75 10.19 16.09 1.99
N PRO A 76 10.59 15.49 3.12
CA PRO A 76 10.22 15.99 4.45
C PRO A 76 10.80 17.38 4.75
N GLN A 77 11.92 17.76 4.15
CA GLN A 77 12.54 19.08 4.34
C GLN A 77 11.78 20.18 3.61
N THR A 78 11.43 19.96 2.34
CA THR A 78 10.79 20.98 1.49
C THR A 78 9.27 20.92 1.50
N ARG A 79 8.68 19.85 2.05
CA ARG A 79 7.23 19.58 2.10
C ARG A 79 6.57 19.57 0.71
N LYS A 80 7.31 19.16 -0.31
CA LYS A 80 6.85 19.07 -1.71
C LYS A 80 7.18 17.71 -2.30
N PHE A 81 6.38 17.29 -3.29
CA PHE A 81 6.78 16.20 -4.19
C PHE A 81 7.98 16.63 -5.02
N ASN A 82 9.02 15.81 -5.03
CA ASN A 82 10.26 16.16 -5.72
C ASN A 82 11.04 14.97 -6.30
N GLN A 83 10.57 13.75 -6.07
CA GLN A 83 11.01 12.55 -6.78
C GLN A 83 9.77 11.94 -7.39
N PHE A 84 9.79 11.73 -8.70
CA PHE A 84 8.70 11.18 -9.48
C PHE A 84 9.14 9.88 -10.11
N TYR A 85 8.20 8.94 -10.23
CA TYR A 85 8.44 7.60 -10.75
C TYR A 85 7.43 7.27 -11.82
N PHE A 86 7.83 6.55 -12.85
CA PHE A 86 6.92 6.15 -13.92
C PHE A 86 7.21 4.76 -14.47
N ARG A 87 6.17 4.08 -14.93
CA ARG A 87 6.28 2.86 -15.75
C ARG A 87 4.97 2.57 -16.49
N SER A 88 5.07 2.04 -17.71
CA SER A 88 3.93 1.37 -18.35
C SER A 88 3.97 -0.11 -17.99
N ILE A 89 2.91 -0.62 -17.40
CA ILE A 89 2.86 -2.00 -16.91
C ILE A 89 2.31 -2.99 -17.94
N LEU A 90 1.58 -2.54 -18.96
CA LEU A 90 0.98 -3.43 -19.96
C LEU A 90 2.02 -4.38 -20.61
N PRO A 91 3.21 -3.92 -21.02
CA PRO A 91 4.22 -4.80 -21.59
C PRO A 91 4.74 -5.85 -20.60
N ASP A 92 4.74 -5.54 -19.31
CA ASP A 92 5.22 -6.46 -18.26
C ASP A 92 4.28 -7.64 -18.07
N PHE A 93 3.00 -7.44 -18.41
CA PHE A 93 1.96 -8.46 -18.42
C PHE A 93 1.70 -9.04 -19.82
N GLU A 94 2.51 -8.69 -20.82
CA GLU A 94 2.36 -9.13 -22.22
C GLU A 94 0.98 -8.77 -22.82
N LEU A 95 0.43 -7.63 -22.39
CA LEU A 95 -0.88 -7.15 -22.79
C LEU A 95 -0.81 -6.17 -23.96
N ALA A 96 -1.79 -6.25 -24.84
CA ALA A 96 -1.96 -5.29 -25.92
C ALA A 96 -2.44 -3.91 -25.39
N PRO A 97 -2.06 -2.77 -26.00
CA PRO A 97 -2.47 -1.44 -25.55
C PRO A 97 -3.99 -1.19 -25.52
N ASP A 98 -4.73 -1.94 -26.32
CA ASP A 98 -6.19 -1.91 -26.49
C ASP A 98 -6.93 -2.94 -25.62
N SER A 99 -6.19 -3.74 -24.85
CA SER A 99 -6.77 -4.66 -23.88
C SER A 99 -7.42 -3.92 -22.71
N ARG A 100 -8.41 -4.55 -22.06
CA ARG A 100 -9.05 -4.05 -20.83
C ARG A 100 -8.70 -4.96 -19.65
N PRO A 101 -7.44 -4.94 -19.18
CA PRO A 101 -7.01 -5.78 -18.08
C PRO A 101 -7.65 -5.36 -16.76
N SER A 102 -7.77 -6.32 -15.85
CA SER A 102 -8.21 -6.06 -14.49
C SER A 102 -7.02 -6.21 -13.57
N PHE A 103 -6.59 -5.09 -12.96
CA PHE A 103 -5.43 -5.07 -12.08
C PHE A 103 -5.85 -4.95 -10.62
N VAL A 104 -5.04 -5.55 -9.76
CA VAL A 104 -4.99 -5.26 -8.33
C VAL A 104 -3.56 -4.91 -7.96
N MET A 105 -3.39 -4.09 -6.94
CA MET A 105 -2.10 -3.62 -6.45
C MET A 105 -2.11 -3.83 -4.95
N SER A 106 -0.91 -4.00 -4.40
CA SER A 106 -0.67 -4.00 -2.97
C SER A 106 0.74 -3.53 -2.69
N SER A 107 0.90 -2.76 -1.63
CA SER A 107 2.19 -2.29 -1.15
C SER A 107 2.74 -3.25 -0.09
N GLY A 108 4.06 -3.46 -0.09
CA GLY A 108 4.70 -4.30 0.92
C GLY A 108 6.20 -4.12 1.00
N LEU A 109 6.85 -4.84 1.92
CA LEU A 109 8.30 -4.78 2.10
C LEU A 109 8.99 -5.71 1.10
N LEU A 110 9.96 -5.18 0.36
CA LEU A 110 10.83 -5.96 -0.52
C LEU A 110 12.22 -6.19 0.09
N ASN A 111 12.72 -5.22 0.86
CA ASN A 111 14.03 -5.27 1.54
C ASN A 111 15.18 -5.75 0.62
N ILE A 112 15.29 -5.15 -0.57
CA ILE A 112 16.28 -5.56 -1.58
C ILE A 112 17.63 -4.97 -1.20
N ALA A 113 18.62 -5.84 -0.99
CA ALA A 113 19.99 -5.41 -0.75
C ALA A 113 20.59 -4.77 -2.01
N THR A 114 21.12 -3.55 -1.88
CA THR A 114 21.89 -2.89 -2.94
C THR A 114 23.17 -3.68 -3.20
N ARG A 115 23.36 -4.23 -4.39
CA ARG A 115 24.66 -4.77 -4.81
C ARG A 115 25.54 -3.62 -5.32
N GLY A 116 26.45 -3.13 -4.47
CA GLY A 116 27.46 -2.13 -4.83
C GLY A 116 27.21 -0.71 -4.28
N ALA A 117 28.19 0.18 -4.49
CA ALA A 117 28.22 1.56 -3.98
C ALA A 117 27.33 2.54 -4.77
N SER A 118 26.05 2.19 -4.99
CA SER A 118 25.09 3.09 -5.62
C SER A 118 24.63 4.17 -4.63
N LEU A 119 24.65 5.43 -5.06
CA LEU A 119 24.17 6.59 -4.28
C LEU A 119 22.64 6.62 -4.12
N LYS A 120 21.90 5.92 -4.98
CA LYS A 120 20.45 5.73 -4.88
C LYS A 120 20.19 4.34 -4.30
N GLN A 121 19.59 4.31 -3.11
CA GLN A 121 19.21 3.05 -2.48
C GLN A 121 17.82 2.66 -2.98
N PRO A 122 17.57 1.38 -3.29
CA PRO A 122 16.21 0.91 -3.50
C PRO A 122 15.39 1.16 -2.23
N SER A 123 14.14 1.56 -2.41
CA SER A 123 13.20 1.67 -1.29
C SER A 123 13.07 0.34 -0.55
N GLN A 124 12.84 0.38 0.77
CA GLN A 124 12.57 -0.85 1.52
C GLN A 124 11.22 -1.46 1.14
N GLY A 125 10.24 -0.62 0.79
CA GLY A 125 8.95 -1.03 0.26
C GLY A 125 8.97 -1.17 -1.26
N GLY A 126 7.94 -1.81 -1.80
CA GLY A 126 7.63 -1.86 -3.22
C GLY A 126 6.16 -2.14 -3.47
N LEU A 127 5.85 -2.33 -4.74
CA LEU A 127 4.50 -2.61 -5.22
C LEU A 127 4.43 -4.03 -5.77
N PHE A 128 3.35 -4.73 -5.48
CA PHE A 128 2.96 -5.97 -6.10
C PHE A 128 1.72 -5.70 -6.93
N ILE A 129 1.82 -5.86 -8.25
CA ILE A 129 0.67 -5.68 -9.15
C ILE A 129 0.33 -7.05 -9.72
N ALA A 130 -0.94 -7.42 -9.64
CA ALA A 130 -1.46 -8.63 -10.26
C ALA A 130 -2.48 -8.28 -11.33
N GLU A 131 -2.45 -9.02 -12.43
CA GLU A 131 -3.49 -8.99 -13.44
C GLU A 131 -4.39 -10.22 -13.28
N LEU A 132 -5.68 -9.97 -13.04
CA LEU A 132 -6.62 -10.98 -12.55
C LEU A 132 -7.02 -12.01 -13.62
N THR A 133 -6.88 -11.67 -14.91
CA THR A 133 -7.26 -12.53 -16.04
C THR A 133 -6.18 -13.58 -16.35
N SER A 134 -4.96 -13.12 -16.61
CA SER A 134 -3.75 -13.91 -16.87
C SER A 134 -3.21 -14.59 -15.62
N GLY A 135 -3.54 -14.07 -14.43
CA GLY A 135 -3.02 -14.61 -13.18
C GLY A 135 -1.55 -14.33 -12.94
N LYS A 136 -0.95 -13.36 -13.66
CA LYS A 136 0.45 -12.96 -13.49
C LYS A 136 0.54 -11.89 -12.41
N VAL A 137 1.58 -11.97 -11.60
CA VAL A 137 1.93 -11.02 -10.53
C VAL A 137 3.35 -10.55 -10.79
N VAL A 138 3.58 -9.24 -10.69
CA VAL A 138 4.89 -8.62 -10.87
C VAL A 138 5.20 -7.77 -9.65
N ALA A 139 6.42 -7.90 -9.12
CA ALA A 139 6.95 -7.09 -8.03
C ALA A 139 7.81 -5.94 -8.60
N TYR A 140 7.62 -4.74 -8.08
CA TYR A 140 8.24 -3.51 -8.55
C TYR A 140 8.98 -2.79 -7.42
N ALA A 141 10.19 -2.34 -7.72
CA ALA A 141 11.01 -1.52 -6.83
C ALA A 141 11.31 -0.16 -7.47
N PHE A 142 11.39 0.87 -6.63
CA PHE A 142 11.74 2.22 -7.06
C PHE A 142 12.96 2.74 -6.30
N PRO A 143 13.80 3.58 -6.92
CA PRO A 143 14.92 4.21 -6.24
C PRO A 143 14.41 5.30 -5.29
N TYR A 144 15.09 5.49 -4.16
CA TYR A 144 14.81 6.61 -3.25
C TYR A 144 16.11 7.25 -2.77
N THR A 145 16.11 8.58 -2.66
CA THR A 145 17.18 9.34 -2.01
C THR A 145 16.62 10.37 -1.04
N MET A 146 17.34 10.62 0.06
CA MET A 146 16.95 11.66 1.04
C MET A 146 17.25 13.07 0.55
N ASN A 147 18.27 13.23 -0.32
CA ASN A 147 18.70 14.51 -0.86
C ASN A 147 18.52 14.53 -2.39
N PRO A 148 17.28 14.37 -2.88
CA PRO A 148 17.03 14.44 -4.32
C PRO A 148 17.30 15.84 -4.83
N ARG A 149 17.97 15.91 -5.98
CA ARG A 149 17.91 17.10 -6.83
C ARG A 149 16.57 17.06 -7.56
N MET A 150 16.08 18.21 -8.03
CA MET A 150 14.94 18.19 -8.95
C MET A 150 15.38 17.43 -10.21
N GLU A 151 14.92 16.20 -10.35
CA GLU A 151 15.34 15.24 -11.37
C GLU A 151 14.13 14.84 -12.21
N ALA A 152 14.37 14.42 -13.45
CA ALA A 152 13.32 13.90 -14.31
C ALA A 152 12.68 12.65 -13.67
N PRO A 153 11.41 12.32 -13.99
CA PRO A 153 10.79 11.10 -13.48
C PRO A 153 11.65 9.87 -13.76
N GLU A 154 11.89 9.06 -12.74
CA GLU A 154 12.72 7.86 -12.84
C GLU A 154 11.89 6.62 -13.16
N PRO A 155 12.41 5.69 -13.97
CA PRO A 155 11.69 4.46 -14.27
C PRO A 155 11.63 3.53 -13.05
N ILE A 156 10.48 2.94 -12.82
CA ILE A 156 10.32 1.86 -11.83
C ILE A 156 10.92 0.57 -12.42
N SER A 157 11.53 -0.26 -11.57
CA SER A 157 12.22 -1.50 -11.97
C SER A 157 11.44 -2.75 -11.59
N ILE A 158 11.51 -3.80 -12.43
CA ILE A 158 11.01 -5.14 -12.06
C ILE A 158 11.98 -5.77 -11.09
N VAL A 159 11.44 -6.34 -10.03
CA VAL A 159 12.16 -7.22 -9.12
C VAL A 159 12.05 -8.66 -9.62
N ASP A 160 10.83 -9.16 -9.75
CA ASP A 160 10.52 -10.51 -10.22
C ASP A 160 9.03 -10.63 -10.62
N SER A 161 8.65 -11.75 -11.22
CA SER A 161 7.25 -12.07 -11.54
C SER A 161 6.95 -13.56 -11.43
N PHE A 162 5.71 -13.89 -11.08
CA PHE A 162 5.22 -15.28 -11.08
C PHE A 162 3.78 -15.35 -11.58
N GLN A 163 3.28 -16.55 -11.86
CA GLN A 163 1.91 -16.79 -12.30
C GLN A 163 1.20 -17.71 -11.30
N PHE A 164 0.05 -17.29 -10.76
CA PHE A 164 -0.71 -18.05 -9.76
C PHE A 164 -1.87 -18.85 -10.34
N ARG A 165 -2.27 -18.57 -11.59
CA ARG A 165 -3.24 -19.38 -12.37
C ARG A 165 -2.83 -19.36 -13.83
N GLN A 166 -3.06 -20.46 -14.54
CA GLN A 166 -2.95 -20.45 -15.99
C GLN A 166 -4.13 -19.66 -16.56
N ALA A 167 -3.89 -18.86 -17.60
CA ALA A 167 -4.96 -18.28 -18.38
C ALA A 167 -5.77 -19.43 -18.99
N VAL A 168 -7.09 -19.44 -18.75
CA VAL A 168 -7.98 -20.40 -19.42
C VAL A 168 -7.97 -20.00 -20.89
N GLN A 169 -7.48 -20.89 -21.75
CA GLN A 169 -7.46 -20.70 -23.21
C GLN A 169 -8.87 -20.54 -23.78
#